data_AF-A0A164H5W8-F1
#
_entry.id   AF-A0A164H5W8-F1
#
_cell.length_a   1.000
_cell.length_b   1.000
_cell.length_c   1.000
_cell.angle_alpha   90.00
_cell.angle_beta   90.00
_cell.angle_gamma   90.00
#
_symmetry.space_group_name_H-M   'P 1'
#
loop_
_entity.id
_entity.type
_entity.pdbx_description
1 polymer ?
#
loop_
_entity_poly.entity_id
_entity_poly.type
_entity_poly.pdbx_seq_one_letter_code
_entity_poly.pdbx_strand_id
1 'polypeptide(L)'
;EKIHCRFVTGVVSTEKAQGFERMLWRAGRGNIYLRISPLAEPLKDPVTGNDVHKSVFIAFYQGEQLKGRVKKICEGYHAALYPCPESVGLRRETSVGVYSRLQDLKTILDQTKEHRHRVLVAAAKHLR
;
A
#
# COMPACT_ATOMS: atom_id res chain seq x y z
N GLU A 1 -14.18 -6.87 -30.91
CA GLU A 1 -12.80 -6.80 -30.38
C GLU A 1 -12.82 -6.71 -28.86
N LYS A 2 -11.96 -7.45 -28.14
CA LYS A 2 -11.87 -7.33 -26.68
C LYS A 2 -10.95 -6.15 -26.33
N ILE A 3 -11.50 -5.14 -25.67
CA ILE A 3 -10.72 -4.01 -25.14
C ILE A 3 -9.88 -4.53 -23.96
N HIS A 4 -8.56 -4.60 -24.14
CA HIS A 4 -7.63 -5.02 -23.08
C HIS A 4 -7.28 -3.81 -22.18
N CYS A 5 -8.15 -3.50 -21.21
CA CYS A 5 -7.88 -2.50 -20.18
C CYS A 5 -6.77 -2.99 -19.24
N ARG A 6 -5.79 -2.13 -18.97
CA ARG A 6 -4.74 -2.38 -17.98
C ARG A 6 -4.97 -1.50 -16.77
N PHE A 7 -4.38 -1.87 -15.63
CA PHE A 7 -4.52 -1.09 -14.42
C PHE A 7 -3.22 -0.99 -13.63
N VAL A 8 -3.19 -0.05 -12.69
CA VAL A 8 -2.17 0.09 -11.65
C VAL A 8 -2.90 0.22 -10.32
N THR A 9 -2.40 -0.47 -9.30
CA THR A 9 -2.90 -0.44 -7.92
C THR A 9 -1.86 0.12 -6.98
N GLY A 10 -2.30 0.84 -5.95
CA GLY A 10 -1.39 1.39 -4.97
C GLY A 10 -2.09 2.07 -3.80
N VAL A 11 -1.28 2.73 -2.99
CA VAL A 11 -1.71 3.56 -1.86
C VAL A 11 -1.14 4.97 -1.99
N VAL A 12 -1.92 5.96 -1.60
CA VAL A 12 -1.54 7.38 -1.57
C VAL A 12 -1.96 8.01 -0.24
N SER A 13 -1.32 9.12 0.16
CA SER A 13 -1.77 9.89 1.32
C SER A 13 -3.20 10.42 1.08
N THR A 14 -4.09 10.25 2.06
CA THR A 14 -5.49 10.69 1.93
C THR A 14 -5.59 12.20 1.70
N GLU A 15 -4.72 12.99 2.32
CA GLU A 15 -4.64 14.44 2.12
C GLU A 15 -4.35 14.83 0.64
N LYS A 16 -3.64 13.96 -0.10
CA LYS A 16 -3.23 14.20 -1.48
C LYS A 16 -4.19 13.58 -2.50
N ALA A 17 -5.18 12.81 -2.04
CA ALA A 17 -6.07 12.00 -2.89
C ALA A 17 -6.82 12.84 -3.95
N GLN A 18 -7.41 13.97 -3.56
CA GLN A 18 -8.13 14.85 -4.50
C GLN A 18 -7.21 15.50 -5.54
N GLY A 19 -5.97 15.83 -5.16
CA GLY A 19 -4.97 16.34 -6.09
C GLY A 19 -4.54 15.28 -7.09
N PHE A 20 -4.27 14.08 -6.57
CA PHE A 20 -3.88 12.90 -7.35
C PHE A 20 -4.92 12.54 -8.41
N GLU A 21 -6.20 12.49 -8.03
CA GLU A 21 -7.32 12.24 -8.95
C GLU A 21 -7.40 13.26 -10.07
N ARG A 22 -7.34 14.56 -9.74
CA ARG A 22 -7.36 15.64 -10.74
C ARG A 22 -6.19 15.57 -11.70
N MET A 23 -5.00 15.21 -11.22
CA MET A 23 -3.81 15.07 -12.07
C MET A 23 -3.92 13.89 -13.03
N LEU A 24 -4.41 12.74 -12.56
CA LEU A 24 -4.67 11.59 -13.43
C LEU A 24 -5.70 11.92 -14.50
N TRP A 25 -6.81 12.57 -14.13
CA TRP A 25 -7.84 13.00 -15.09
C TRP A 25 -7.26 13.91 -16.19
N ARG A 26 -6.52 14.95 -15.79
CA ARG A 26 -5.91 15.92 -16.72
C ARG A 26 -4.89 15.27 -17.64
N ALA A 27 -3.98 14.46 -17.09
CA ALA A 27 -2.93 13.82 -17.88
C ALA A 27 -3.46 12.73 -18.83
N GLY A 28 -4.55 12.07 -18.44
CA GLY A 28 -5.28 11.10 -19.25
C GLY A 28 -6.26 11.71 -20.25
N ARG A 29 -6.57 13.01 -20.12
CA ARG A 29 -7.65 13.69 -20.87
C ARG A 29 -8.98 12.92 -20.77
N GLY A 30 -9.31 12.46 -19.56
CA GLY A 30 -10.50 11.64 -19.28
C GLY A 30 -10.36 10.14 -19.57
N ASN A 31 -9.25 9.67 -20.14
CA ASN A 31 -9.04 8.25 -20.48
C ASN A 31 -8.47 7.40 -19.33
N ILE A 32 -8.40 7.95 -18.11
CA ILE A 32 -7.98 7.23 -16.91
C ILE A 32 -9.18 7.16 -15.97
N TYR A 33 -9.63 5.95 -15.68
CA TYR A 33 -10.70 5.71 -14.72
C TYR A 33 -10.10 5.34 -13.37
N LEU A 34 -10.28 6.19 -12.38
CA LEU A 34 -9.76 6.01 -11.02
C LEU A 34 -10.89 5.54 -10.08
N ARG A 35 -10.58 4.55 -9.25
CA ARG A 35 -11.33 4.27 -8.03
C ARG A 35 -10.39 4.36 -6.86
N ILE A 36 -10.75 5.17 -5.88
CA ILE A 36 -9.99 5.42 -4.67
C ILE A 36 -10.90 5.24 -3.46
N SER A 37 -10.37 4.67 -2.37
CA SER A 37 -11.10 4.48 -1.12
C SER A 37 -10.15 4.76 0.05
N PRO A 38 -10.56 5.55 1.05
CA PRO A 38 -9.79 5.68 2.29
C PRO A 38 -9.71 4.33 3.01
N LEU A 39 -8.58 4.07 3.68
CA LEU A 39 -8.51 3.01 4.67
C LEU A 39 -9.31 3.41 5.91
N ALA A 40 -9.97 2.43 6.55
CA ALA A 40 -10.77 2.67 7.74
C ALA A 40 -9.91 3.04 8.96
N GLU A 41 -8.76 2.38 9.10
CA GLU A 41 -7.83 2.59 10.22
C GLU A 41 -6.57 3.33 9.72
N PRO A 42 -6.06 4.31 10.48
CA PRO A 42 -4.79 4.94 10.17
C PRO A 42 -3.63 3.96 10.36
N LEU A 43 -2.57 4.16 9.59
CA LEU A 43 -1.33 3.38 9.73
C LEU A 43 -0.36 4.13 10.64
N LYS A 44 0.40 3.41 11.48
CA LYS A 44 1.46 4.03 12.26
C LYS A 44 2.74 4.19 11.45
N ASP A 45 3.28 5.39 11.47
CA ASP A 45 4.61 5.65 10.96
C ASP A 45 5.67 4.99 11.86
N PRO A 46 6.59 4.17 11.33
CA PRO A 46 7.52 3.40 12.15
C PRO A 46 8.64 4.23 12.79
N VAL A 47 8.87 5.46 12.32
CA VAL A 47 9.94 6.34 12.83
C VAL A 47 9.39 7.33 13.86
N THR A 48 8.24 7.94 13.55
CA THR A 48 7.64 9.00 14.37
C THR A 48 6.54 8.50 15.30
N GLY A 49 5.94 7.34 15.02
CA GLY A 49 4.83 6.77 15.80
C GLY A 49 3.47 7.44 15.56
N ASN A 50 3.42 8.44 14.67
CA ASN A 50 2.22 9.20 14.33
C ASN A 50 1.27 8.41 13.44
N ASP A 51 -0.01 8.76 13.52
CA ASP A 51 -1.07 8.18 12.69
C ASP A 51 -1.07 8.82 11.29
N VAL A 52 -1.01 7.98 10.27
CA VAL A 52 -0.95 8.36 8.86
C VAL A 52 -2.16 7.80 8.14
N HIS A 53 -2.99 8.70 7.59
CA HIS A 53 -4.16 8.33 6.82
C HIS A 53 -3.77 8.04 5.36
N LYS A 54 -4.06 6.83 4.90
CA LYS A 54 -3.81 6.41 3.52
C LYS A 54 -5.12 6.03 2.82
N SER A 55 -5.12 6.18 1.50
CA SER A 55 -6.19 5.73 0.61
C SER A 55 -5.64 4.72 -0.38
N VAL A 56 -6.34 3.61 -0.57
CA VAL A 56 -6.05 2.61 -1.61
C VAL A 56 -6.69 3.05 -2.92
N PHE A 57 -6.04 2.77 -4.05
CA PHE A 57 -6.59 3.08 -5.35
C PHE A 57 -6.31 2.00 -6.40
N ILE A 58 -7.15 2.01 -7.42
CA ILE A 58 -6.95 1.32 -8.69
C ILE A 58 -7.24 2.31 -9.83
N ALA A 59 -6.27 2.45 -10.75
CA ALA A 59 -6.36 3.31 -11.91
C ALA A 59 -6.33 2.46 -13.18
N PHE A 60 -7.42 2.49 -13.95
CA PHE A 60 -7.56 1.80 -15.23
C PHE A 60 -7.22 2.75 -16.38
N TYR A 61 -6.52 2.24 -17.39
CA TYR A 61 -6.12 2.99 -18.58
C TYR A 61 -5.99 2.05 -19.78
N GLN A 62 -6.05 2.63 -20.97
CA GLN A 62 -5.86 1.93 -22.23
C GLN A 62 -4.62 2.46 -22.96
N GLY A 63 -3.73 1.56 -23.37
CA GLY A 63 -2.50 1.88 -24.10
C GLY A 63 -1.27 2.15 -23.22
N GLU A 64 -0.08 1.86 -23.78
CA GLU A 64 1.21 1.96 -23.05
C GLU A 64 1.62 3.40 -22.73
N GLN A 65 1.25 4.37 -23.56
CA GLN A 65 1.61 5.77 -23.30
C GLN A 65 0.99 6.30 -22.00
N LEU A 66 -0.25 5.90 -21.69
CA LEU A 66 -0.91 6.28 -20.44
C LEU A 66 -0.28 5.60 -19.23
N LYS A 67 0.20 4.36 -19.36
CA LYS A 67 0.93 3.66 -18.27
C LYS A 67 2.11 4.47 -17.76
N GLY A 68 2.93 5.00 -18.69
CA GLY A 68 4.08 5.83 -18.33
C GLY A 68 3.69 7.10 -17.60
N ARG A 69 2.62 7.76 -18.02
CA ARG A 69 2.09 8.96 -17.35
C ARG A 69 1.54 8.65 -15.96
N VAL A 70 0.74 7.60 -15.83
CA VAL A 70 0.20 7.16 -14.53
C VAL A 70 1.34 6.90 -13.55
N LYS A 71 2.37 6.14 -13.95
CA LYS A 71 3.52 5.85 -13.09
C LYS A 71 4.27 7.11 -12.63
N LYS A 72 4.51 8.06 -13.54
CA LYS A 72 5.16 9.35 -13.20
C LYS A 72 4.32 10.17 -12.22
N ILE A 73 3.00 10.16 -12.37
CA ILE A 73 2.10 10.84 -11.42
C ILE A 73 2.14 10.14 -10.06
N CYS A 74 2.09 8.80 -10.02
CA CYS A 74 2.23 8.05 -8.78
C CYS A 74 3.55 8.38 -8.06
N GLU A 75 4.66 8.46 -8.79
CA GLU A 75 5.96 8.84 -8.24
C GLU A 75 5.94 10.27 -7.66
N GLY A 76 5.43 11.25 -8.40
CA GLY A 76 5.34 12.65 -7.94
C GLY A 76 4.42 12.86 -6.72
N TYR A 77 3.45 11.97 -6.52
CA TYR A 77 2.57 11.97 -5.35
C TYR A 77 3.08 11.09 -4.19
N HIS A 78 4.25 10.45 -4.37
CA HIS A 78 4.80 9.45 -3.45
C HIS A 78 3.80 8.32 -3.15
N ALA A 79 3.06 7.90 -4.16
CA ALA A 79 2.17 6.76 -4.08
C ALA A 79 2.98 5.46 -4.18
N ALA A 80 2.78 4.54 -3.23
CA ALA A 80 3.40 3.23 -3.28
C ALA A 80 2.56 2.29 -4.16
N LEU A 81 3.19 1.73 -5.19
CA LEU A 81 2.55 0.82 -6.12
C LEU A 81 2.75 -0.62 -5.67
N TYR A 82 1.67 -1.41 -5.75
CA TYR A 82 1.71 -2.84 -5.42
C TYR A 82 1.29 -3.66 -6.63
N PRO A 83 1.98 -4.78 -6.92
CA PRO A 83 1.54 -5.69 -7.96
C PRO A 83 0.21 -6.33 -7.56
N CYS A 84 -0.76 -6.32 -8.47
CA CYS A 84 -2.05 -6.94 -8.29
C CYS A 84 -2.35 -7.83 -9.51
N PRO A 85 -2.43 -9.16 -9.34
CA PRO A 85 -2.74 -10.08 -10.43
C PRO A 85 -4.08 -9.77 -11.11
N GLU A 86 -4.15 -9.98 -12.42
CA GLU A 86 -5.40 -9.78 -13.19
C GLU A 86 -6.41 -10.91 -12.97
N SER A 87 -5.93 -12.14 -12.75
CA SER A 87 -6.78 -13.30 -12.46
C SER A 87 -7.29 -13.28 -11.01
N VAL A 88 -8.59 -13.50 -10.84
CA VAL A 88 -9.24 -13.62 -9.52
C VAL A 88 -8.60 -14.75 -8.69
N GLY A 89 -8.32 -15.89 -9.32
CA GLY A 89 -7.70 -17.04 -8.64
C GLY A 89 -6.31 -16.70 -8.10
N LEU A 90 -5.47 -16.09 -8.94
CA LEU A 90 -4.11 -15.71 -8.56
C LEU A 90 -4.10 -14.60 -7.49
N ARG A 91 -5.08 -13.69 -7.52
CA ARG A 91 -5.26 -12.69 -6.43
C ARG A 91 -5.58 -13.37 -5.10
N ARG A 92 -6.47 -14.36 -5.10
CA ARG A 92 -6.82 -15.11 -3.88
C ARG A 92 -5.60 -15.83 -3.33
N GLU A 93 -4.86 -16.52 -4.17
CA GLU A 93 -3.62 -17.22 -3.79
C GLU A 93 -2.58 -16.25 -3.23
N THR A 94 -2.35 -15.13 -3.91
CA THR A 94 -1.42 -14.09 -3.45
C THR A 94 -1.84 -13.54 -2.09
N SER A 95 -3.13 -13.29 -1.89
CA SER A 95 -3.68 -12.78 -0.62
C SER A 95 -3.46 -13.77 0.52
N VAL A 96 -3.71 -15.07 0.31
CA VAL A 96 -3.43 -16.13 1.30
C VAL A 96 -1.94 -16.16 1.63
N GLY A 97 -1.07 -16.12 0.63
CA GLY A 97 0.38 -16.11 0.84
C GLY A 97 0.89 -14.87 1.59
N VAL A 98 0.31 -13.68 1.34
CA VAL A 98 0.61 -12.46 2.12
C VAL A 98 0.14 -12.62 3.56
N TYR A 99 -1.05 -13.17 3.79
CA TYR A 99 -1.58 -13.37 5.13
C TYR A 99 -0.73 -14.34 5.96
N SER A 100 -0.29 -15.46 5.38
CA SER A 100 0.60 -16.41 6.05
C SER A 100 1.89 -15.74 6.52
N ARG A 101 2.57 -15.03 5.61
CA ARG A 101 3.81 -14.31 5.92
C ARG A 101 3.61 -13.24 6.99
N LEU A 102 2.46 -12.57 6.99
CA LEU A 102 2.12 -11.59 8.01
C LEU A 102 1.99 -12.24 9.40
N GLN A 103 1.37 -13.42 9.49
CA GLN A 103 1.25 -14.17 10.75
C GLN A 103 2.61 -14.65 11.26
N ASP A 104 3.47 -15.13 10.35
CA ASP A 104 4.83 -15.56 10.70
C ASP A 104 5.63 -14.38 11.28
N LEU A 105 5.60 -13.22 10.61
CA LEU A 105 6.27 -12.00 11.09
C LEU A 105 5.70 -11.51 12.43
N LYS A 106 4.39 -11.62 12.64
CA LYS A 106 3.75 -11.25 13.90
C LYS A 106 4.25 -12.15 15.04
N THR A 107 4.32 -13.45 14.81
CA THR A 107 4.85 -14.42 15.77
C THR A 107 6.29 -14.10 16.15
N ILE A 108 7.15 -13.83 15.15
CA ILE A 108 8.55 -13.45 15.38
C ILE A 108 8.64 -12.15 16.17
N LEU A 109 7.82 -11.16 15.84
CA LEU A 109 7.82 -9.87 16.52
C LEU A 109 7.44 -10.01 18.00
N ASP A 110 6.43 -10.82 18.29
CA ASP A 110 5.94 -11.06 19.65
C ASP A 110 7.00 -11.81 20.48
N GLN A 111 7.58 -12.88 19.94
CA GLN A 111 8.70 -13.60 20.56
C GLN A 111 9.90 -12.69 20.84
N THR A 112 10.24 -11.82 19.88
CA THR A 112 11.36 -10.88 20.03
C THR A 112 11.08 -9.83 21.11
N LYS A 113 9.84 -9.33 21.20
CA LYS A 113 9.43 -8.40 22.26
C LYS A 113 9.49 -9.06 23.63
N GLU A 114 9.00 -10.28 23.76
CA GLU A 114 9.06 -11.06 25.01
C GLU A 114 10.50 -11.35 25.43
N HIS A 115 11.35 -11.75 24.49
CA HIS A 115 12.76 -11.96 24.76
C HIS A 115 13.43 -10.67 25.24
N ARG A 116 13.22 -9.55 24.54
CA ARG A 116 13.71 -8.23 24.95
C ARG A 116 13.23 -7.87 26.36
N HIS A 117 11.95 -8.09 26.67
CA HIS A 117 11.40 -7.80 27.99
C HIS A 117 12.08 -8.65 29.09
N ARG A 118 12.25 -9.95 28.88
CA ARG A 118 12.92 -10.85 29.84
C ARG A 118 14.36 -10.41 30.13
N VAL A 119 15.12 -10.06 29.09
CA VAL A 119 16.51 -9.59 29.24
C VAL A 119 16.56 -8.29 30.02
N LEU A 120 15.69 -7.33 29.69
CA LEU A 120 15.63 -6.04 30.40
C LEU A 120 15.26 -6.21 31.89
N VAL A 121 14.31 -7.10 32.21
CA VAL A 121 13.95 -7.41 33.60
C VAL A 121 15.10 -8.07 34.35
N ALA A 122 15.82 -9.00 33.72
CA ALA A 122 16.99 -9.63 34.32
C ALA A 122 18.10 -8.61 34.59
N ALA A 123 18.43 -7.77 33.61
CA ALA A 123 19.44 -6.72 33.76
C ALA A 123 19.07 -5.71 34.86
N ALA A 124 17.79 -5.31 34.94
CA ALA A 124 17.32 -4.38 35.96
C ALA A 124 17.53 -4.89 37.41
N LYS A 125 17.52 -6.21 37.63
CA LYS A 125 17.81 -6.80 38.95
C LYS A 125 19.27 -6.61 39.39
N HIS A 126 20.18 -6.42 38.44
CA HIS A 126 21.61 -6.22 38.69
C HIS A 126 22.03 -4.74 38.73
N LEU A 127 21.10 -3.80 38.52
CA LEU A 127 21.33 -2.35 38.63
C LEU A 127 21.10 -1.81 40.05
N ARG A 128 21.07 -2.69 41.06
CA ARG A 128 21.07 -2.33 42.49
C ARG A 128 22.47 -2.45 43.07
#